data_AF-A0A2A4WS04-F1
#
_entry.id   AF-A0A2A4WS04-F1
#
_cell.length_a   1.000
_cell.length_b   1.000
_cell.length_c   1.000
_cell.angle_alpha   90.00
_cell.angle_beta   90.00
_cell.angle_gamma   90.00
#
_symmetry.space_group_name_H-M   'P 1'
#
loop_
_entity.id
_entity.type
_entity.pdbx_description
1 polymer ?
#
loop_
_entity_poly.entity_id
_entity_poly.type
_entity_poly.pdbx_seq_one_letter_code
_entity_poly.pdbx_strand_id
1 'polypeptide(L)' 'MQYTTIGLGTLIVIFSIYTLYLSLTASDKQIRLVYMKSKLGSFGGSFLHALVYVIIPIVFASFMINAGLNGETITEFISE' A
#
# COMPACT_ATOMS: atom_id res chain seq x y z
N MET A 1 15.97 -8.76 -15.42
CA MET A 1 15.31 -8.89 -14.11
C MET A 1 16.10 -8.12 -13.07
N GLN A 2 15.45 -7.16 -12.43
CA GLN A 2 16.04 -6.32 -11.40
C GLN A 2 15.48 -6.70 -10.03
N TYR A 3 16.25 -7.49 -9.27
CA TYR A 3 15.81 -8.07 -8.00
C TYR A 3 15.52 -7.02 -6.92
N THR A 4 16.18 -5.88 -6.96
CA THR A 4 15.94 -4.77 -6.01
C THR A 4 14.58 -4.12 -6.22
N THR A 5 14.20 -3.85 -7.47
CA THR A 5 12.88 -3.32 -7.85
C THR A 5 11.76 -4.29 -7.45
N ILE A 6 11.93 -5.59 -7.76
CA ILE A 6 10.98 -6.65 -7.39
C ILE A 6 10.87 -6.77 -5.86
N GLY A 7 12.01 -6.74 -5.15
CA GLY A 7 12.06 -6.85 -3.70
C GLY A 7 11.33 -5.69 -3.01
N LEU A 8 11.51 -4.47 -3.50
CA LEU A 8 10.81 -3.29 -2.99
C LEU A 8 9.30 -3.36 -3.23
N GLY A 9 8.87 -3.75 -4.42
CA GLY A 9 7.45 -3.98 -4.68
C GLY A 9 6.86 -5.05 -3.75
N THR A 10 7.57 -6.17 -3.57
CA THR A 10 7.13 -7.25 -2.66
C THR A 10 7.01 -6.76 -1.21
N LEU A 11 7.96 -5.96 -0.72
CA LEU A 11 7.90 -5.36 0.61
C LEU A 11 6.70 -4.43 0.78
N ILE A 12 6.37 -3.63 -0.24
CA ILE A 12 5.18 -2.76 -0.23
C ILE A 12 3.90 -3.59 -0.14
N VAL A 13 3.81 -4.72 -0.87
CA VAL A 13 2.65 -5.63 -0.76
C VAL A 13 2.51 -6.16 0.67
N ILE A 14 3.60 -6.67 1.26
CA ILE A 14 3.59 -7.19 2.63
C ILE A 14 3.17 -6.10 3.63
N PHE A 15 3.73 -4.90 3.50
CA PHE A 15 3.38 -3.76 4.35
C PHE A 15 1.90 -3.36 4.23
N SER A 16 1.34 -3.43 3.02
CA SER A 16 -0.06 -3.10 2.75
C SER A 16 -1.00 -4.12 3.39
N ILE A 17 -0.68 -5.40 3.28
CA ILE A 17 -1.43 -6.50 3.93
C ILE A 17 -1.34 -6.35 5.45
N TYR A 18 -0.16 -6.06 5.98
CA TYR A 18 0.02 -5.81 7.42
C TYR A 18 -0.79 -4.61 7.90
N THR A 19 -0.84 -3.55 7.11
CA THR A 19 -1.64 -2.35 7.41
C THR A 19 -3.14 -2.66 7.42
N LEU A 20 -3.62 -3.49 6.48
CA LEU A 20 -4.99 -3.97 6.48
C LEU A 20 -5.28 -4.80 7.74
N TYR A 21 -4.40 -5.74 8.08
CA TYR A 21 -4.54 -6.57 9.28
C TYR A 21 -4.64 -5.72 10.55
N LEU A 22 -3.76 -4.73 10.72
CA LEU A 22 -3.81 -3.81 11.85
C LEU A 22 -5.10 -2.96 11.85
N SER A 23 -5.58 -2.54 10.68
CA SER A 23 -6.82 -1.76 10.58
C SER A 23 -8.06 -2.54 11.03
N LEU A 24 -8.02 -3.87 10.92
CA LEU A 24 -9.09 -4.78 11.34
C LEU A 24 -8.98 -5.20 12.81
N THR A 25 -7.76 -5.43 13.30
CA THR A 25 -7.51 -6.01 14.64
C THR A 25 -7.20 -4.98 15.73
N ALA A 26 -6.66 -3.82 15.36
CA ALA A 26 -6.21 -2.78 16.30
C ALA A 26 -6.53 -1.38 15.73
N SER A 27 -7.77 -1.19 15.30
CA SER A 27 -8.21 0.00 14.57
C SER A 27 -8.08 1.30 15.38
N ASP A 28 -8.12 1.19 16.70
CA ASP A 28 -7.93 2.24 17.71
C ASP A 28 -6.48 2.74 17.78
N LYS A 29 -5.50 1.90 17.44
CA LYS A 29 -4.07 2.26 17.45
C LYS A 29 -3.64 3.02 16.20
N GLN A 30 -4.46 3.01 15.15
CA GLN A 30 -4.18 3.74 13.91
C GLN A 30 -4.78 5.14 13.96
N ILE A 31 -3.99 6.12 14.39
CA ILE A 31 -4.40 7.55 14.49
C ILE A 31 -5.08 8.03 13.20
N ARG A 32 -4.54 7.63 12.03
CA ARG A 32 -5.10 8.00 10.71
C ARG A 32 -6.47 7.38 10.46
N LEU A 33 -6.66 6.11 10.80
CA LEU A 33 -7.95 5.43 10.70
C LEU A 33 -8.97 6.03 11.65
N VAL A 34 -8.58 6.33 12.90
CA VAL A 34 -9.44 6.99 13.89
C VAL A 34 -9.87 8.38 13.39
N TYR A 35 -8.94 9.16 12.83
CA TYR A 35 -9.23 10.45 12.24
C TYR A 35 -10.18 10.35 11.04
N MET A 36 -9.97 9.39 10.14
CA MET A 36 -10.86 9.18 8.99
C MET A 36 -12.26 8.73 9.43
N LYS A 37 -12.35 7.82 10.42
CA LYS A 37 -13.62 7.36 11.00
C LYS A 37 -14.38 8.50 11.69
N SER A 38 -13.69 9.42 12.36
CA SER A 38 -14.34 10.55 13.03
C SER A 38 -14.89 11.59 12.05
N LYS A 39 -14.26 11.74 10.86
CA LYS A 39 -14.69 12.68 9.82
C LYS A 39 -15.74 12.13 8.88
N LEU A 40 -15.67 10.84 8.53
CA LEU A 40 -16.47 10.22 7.45
C LEU A 40 -17.41 9.12 7.95
N GLY A 41 -17.47 8.90 9.27
CA GLY A 41 -18.17 7.77 9.87
C GLY A 41 -17.37 6.46 9.78
N SER A 42 -17.83 5.44 10.51
CA SER A 42 -17.10 4.17 10.63
C SER A 42 -16.86 3.49 9.28
N PHE A 43 -17.89 3.43 8.43
CA PHE A 43 -17.79 2.80 7.11
C PHE A 43 -16.94 3.63 6.14
N GLY A 44 -17.26 4.91 5.95
CA GLY A 44 -16.54 5.78 5.02
C GLY A 44 -15.07 5.96 5.39
N GLY A 45 -14.76 6.11 6.68
CA GLY A 45 -13.39 6.23 7.17
C GLY A 45 -12.57 4.96 6.99
N SER A 46 -13.17 3.78 7.25
CA SER A 46 -12.50 2.50 7.03
C SER A 46 -12.27 2.22 5.55
N PHE A 47 -13.27 2.53 4.71
CA PHE A 47 -13.16 2.38 3.26
C PHE A 47 -12.06 3.27 2.68
N LEU A 48 -12.03 4.56 3.04
CA LEU A 48 -11.01 5.48 2.57
C LEU A 48 -9.61 5.07 3.04
N HIS A 49 -9.49 4.63 4.30
CA HIS A 49 -8.22 4.15 4.82
C HIS A 49 -7.72 2.91 4.07
N ALA A 50 -8.59 1.91 3.84
CA ALA A 50 -8.24 0.73 3.06
C ALA A 50 -7.86 1.10 1.62
N LEU A 51 -8.59 2.03 1.00
CA LEU A 51 -8.29 2.47 -0.35
C LEU A 51 -6.90 3.13 -0.45
N VAL A 52 -6.61 4.08 0.44
CA VAL A 52 -5.37 4.88 0.39
C VAL A 52 -4.14 4.10 0.89
N TYR A 53 -4.30 3.29 1.93
CA TYR A 53 -3.17 2.63 2.61
C TYR A 53 -3.03 1.14 2.29
N VAL A 54 -3.96 0.56 1.53
CA VAL A 54 -3.90 -0.86 1.14
C VAL A 54 -4.03 -1.00 -0.37
N ILE A 55 -5.13 -0.55 -0.98
CA ILE A 55 -5.40 -0.79 -2.40
C ILE A 55 -4.38 -0.05 -3.28
N ILE A 56 -4.23 1.27 -3.11
CA ILE A 56 -3.30 2.07 -3.92
C ILE A 56 -1.85 1.55 -3.81
N PRO A 57 -1.30 1.29 -2.61
CA PRO A 57 0.03 0.70 -2.47
C PRO A 57 0.20 -0.68 -3.12
N ILE A 58 -0.80 -1.56 -3.05
CA ILE A 58 -0.75 -2.88 -3.70
C ILE A 58 -0.70 -2.73 -5.23
N VAL A 59 -1.50 -1.82 -5.79
CA VAL A 59 -1.50 -1.54 -7.23
C VAL A 59 -0.14 -1.00 -7.67
N PHE A 60 0.39 -0.01 -6.95
CA PHE A 60 1.72 0.55 -7.22
C PHE A 60 2.81 -0.52 -7.13
N ALA A 61 2.79 -1.36 -6.10
CA ALA A 61 3.73 -2.46 -5.94
C ALA A 61 3.64 -3.48 -7.08
N SER A 62 2.45 -3.73 -7.60
CA SER A 62 2.25 -4.64 -8.73
C SER A 62 2.91 -4.10 -10.01
N PHE A 63 2.82 -2.79 -10.26
CA PHE A 63 3.55 -2.14 -11.34
C PHE A 63 5.07 -2.22 -11.15
N MET A 64 5.56 -1.94 -9.93
CA MET A 64 6.99 -2.07 -9.64
C MET A 64 7.50 -3.50 -9.85
N ILE A 65 6.76 -4.52 -9.39
CA ILE A 65 7.14 -5.93 -9.60
C ILE A 65 7.19 -6.23 -11.10
N ASN A 66 6.21 -5.77 -11.88
CA ASN A 66 6.20 -5.96 -13.33
C ASN A 66 7.40 -5.28 -14.01
N ALA A 67 7.68 -4.01 -13.69
CA ALA A 67 8.85 -3.27 -14.18
C ALA A 67 10.16 -4.00 -13.82
N GLY A 68 10.29 -4.46 -12.58
CA GLY A 68 11.45 -5.23 -12.13
C GLY A 68 11.62 -6.58 -12.86
N LEU A 69 10.52 -7.25 -13.21
CA LEU A 69 10.56 -8.46 -14.04
C LEU A 69 11.04 -8.15 -15.48
N ASN A 70 10.63 -7.00 -16.03
CA ASN A 70 11.09 -6.50 -17.34
C ASN A 70 12.54 -6.00 -17.31
N GLY A 71 13.12 -5.80 -16.13
CA GLY A 71 14.51 -5.38 -15.94
C GLY A 71 14.69 -3.89 -15.72
N GLU A 72 13.61 -3.13 -15.59
CA GLU A 72 13.63 -1.70 -15.30
C GLU A 72 14.00 -1.43 -13.84
N THR A 73 14.79 -0.38 -13.64
CA THR A 73 15.12 0.12 -12.31
C THR A 73 14.03 1.07 -11.81
N ILE A 74 13.89 1.19 -10.49
CA ILE A 74 12.94 2.14 -9.87
C ILE A 74 13.13 3.58 -10.37
N THR A 75 14.37 3.98 -10.59
CA THR A 75 14.70 5.31 -11.12
C THR A 75 14.15 5.53 -12.52
N GLU A 76 14.18 4.51 -13.38
CA GLU A 76 13.62 4.58 -14.73
C GLU A 76 12.09 4.58 -14.68
N PHE A 77 11.50 3.69 -13.86
CA PHE A 77 10.05 3.59 -13.69
C PHE A 77 9.39 4.89 -13.15
N ILE A 78 10.09 5.67 -12.32
CA ILE A 78 9.57 6.95 -11.79
C ILE A 78 9.79 8.10 -12.78
N SER A 79 10.69 7.95 -13.75
CA SER A 79 11.04 8.98 -14.73
C SER A 79 10.23 8.93 -16.03
N GLU A 80 9.52 7.83 -16.28
CA GLU A 80 8.53 7.69 -17.38
C GLU A 80 7.14 8.18 -16.96
#